data_AF-A0A9E1QFP7-F1
#
_entry.id   AF-A0A9E1QFP7-F1
#
_cell.length_a   1.000
_cell.length_b   1.000
_cell.length_c   1.000
_cell.angle_alpha   90.00
_cell.angle_beta   90.00
_cell.angle_gamma   90.00
#
_symmetry.space_group_name_H-M   'P 1'
#
loop_
_entity.id
_entity.type
_entity.pdbx_description
1 polymer ?
#
loop_
_entity_poly.entity_id
_entity_poly.type
_entity_poly.pdbx_seq_one_letter_code
_entity_poly.pdbx_strand_id
1 'polypeptide(L)'
;MSQTAELSTDLDYVEAELDYIVDDGIPAVRYMDWPEKEHLAHKPAYKKHLARIQNGRADPAQFTLPSHGFAFVDHHTKVRDFFDEDEVRSVYYPETEALIAAHSGGANRVLVFDHTLRTAEQARQQADRVRKAVYSVHNDYTERSAPQRVRDFLPEDEAEAALKRRYAIIQTWRSIAPCVERDPLALCDGRTIPEEGFIPYERRYRYRTGETYHISYNPAHRWFWFPQMTRDEALVFKVFDTDASAGVRFTAHTAFDDPNTAPDAAIRESIEMRALVFY
;
A
#
# COMPACT_ATOMS: atom_id res chain seq x y z
N MET A 1 -35.84 -15.02 -8.89
CA MET A 1 -35.38 -14.20 -7.75
C MET A 1 -34.02 -14.77 -7.39
N SER A 2 -32.94 -14.13 -7.85
CA SER A 2 -31.59 -14.53 -7.47
C SER A 2 -31.41 -14.09 -6.02
N GLN A 3 -31.12 -15.03 -5.12
CA GLN A 3 -30.61 -14.67 -3.80
C GLN A 3 -29.23 -14.06 -4.03
N THR A 4 -29.15 -12.73 -3.96
CA THR A 4 -27.88 -12.04 -3.72
C THR A 4 -27.39 -12.59 -2.38
N ALA A 5 -26.34 -13.40 -2.39
CA ALA A 5 -25.65 -13.76 -1.18
C ALA A 5 -25.07 -12.46 -0.62
N GLU A 6 -25.71 -11.90 0.40
CA GLU A 6 -25.12 -10.81 1.17
C GLU A 6 -23.81 -11.33 1.73
N LEU A 7 -22.68 -10.75 1.30
CA LEU A 7 -21.40 -10.96 1.95
C LEU A 7 -21.60 -10.54 3.42
N SER A 8 -21.45 -11.48 4.35
CA SER A 8 -21.61 -11.17 5.77
C SER A 8 -20.41 -10.34 6.23
N THR A 9 -20.68 -9.14 6.77
CA THR A 9 -19.70 -8.34 7.50
C THR A 9 -19.40 -8.89 8.89
N ASP A 10 -20.08 -9.98 9.31
CA ASP A 10 -20.07 -10.50 10.68
C ASP A 10 -18.93 -11.49 10.95
N LEU A 11 -18.02 -11.68 9.99
CA LEU A 11 -16.85 -12.50 10.20
C LEU A 11 -15.83 -11.75 11.06
N ASP A 12 -15.45 -12.32 12.20
CA ASP A 12 -14.36 -11.80 13.02
C ASP A 12 -12.99 -11.88 12.31
N TYR A 13 -12.84 -12.82 11.38
CA TYR A 13 -11.63 -13.05 10.60
C TYR A 13 -11.91 -13.93 9.38
N VAL A 14 -10.93 -13.99 8.47
CA VAL A 14 -10.83 -14.98 7.40
C VAL A 14 -9.49 -15.70 7.45
N GLU A 15 -9.39 -16.90 6.88
CA GLU A 15 -8.12 -17.59 6.67
C GLU A 15 -7.82 -17.61 5.16
N ALA A 16 -6.69 -17.02 4.77
CA ALA A 16 -6.29 -16.93 3.38
C ALA A 16 -4.77 -17.12 3.23
N GLU A 17 -4.35 -17.57 2.04
CA GLU A 17 -2.93 -17.69 1.72
C GLU A 17 -2.34 -16.31 1.36
N LEU A 18 -1.22 -15.96 1.98
CA LEU A 18 -0.44 -14.77 1.63
C LEU A 18 0.92 -15.19 1.04
N ASP A 19 1.36 -14.50 -0.01
CA ASP A 19 2.63 -14.80 -0.71
C ASP A 19 3.80 -14.06 -0.06
N TYR A 20 4.57 -14.76 0.77
CA TYR A 20 5.78 -14.24 1.41
C TYR A 20 7.03 -14.53 0.57
N ILE A 21 7.98 -13.60 0.52
CA ILE A 21 9.25 -13.86 -0.16
C ILE A 21 10.08 -14.88 0.63
N VAL A 22 10.74 -15.79 -0.08
CA VAL A 22 11.75 -16.68 0.50
C VAL A 22 13.05 -15.90 0.64
N ASP A 23 13.53 -15.76 1.87
CA ASP A 23 14.83 -15.15 2.16
C ASP A 23 15.95 -16.17 1.94
N ASP A 24 16.69 -16.01 0.85
CA ASP A 24 17.90 -16.78 0.53
C ASP A 24 19.19 -15.99 0.80
N GLY A 25 19.08 -14.84 1.47
CA GLY A 25 20.19 -13.95 1.80
C GLY A 25 20.69 -13.09 0.63
N ILE A 26 20.05 -13.15 -0.55
CA ILE A 26 20.46 -12.38 -1.74
C ILE A 26 19.30 -11.47 -2.16
N PRO A 27 19.52 -10.14 -2.27
CA PRO A 27 18.48 -9.23 -2.75
C PRO A 27 17.90 -9.67 -4.09
N ALA A 28 16.58 -9.60 -4.22
CA ALA A 28 15.92 -9.88 -5.48
C ALA A 28 16.18 -8.72 -6.45
N VAL A 29 16.38 -9.04 -7.73
CA VAL A 29 16.66 -8.06 -8.78
C VAL A 29 15.88 -8.43 -10.04
N ARG A 30 15.11 -7.48 -10.56
CA ARG A 30 14.44 -7.58 -11.86
C ARG A 30 14.83 -6.43 -12.76
N TYR A 31 15.10 -6.73 -14.03
CA TYR A 31 15.36 -5.72 -15.05
C TYR A 31 14.06 -5.41 -15.82
N MET A 32 13.71 -4.13 -15.92
CA MET A 32 12.41 -3.70 -16.44
C MET A 32 12.46 -3.29 -17.92
N ASP A 33 13.37 -2.39 -18.27
CA ASP A 33 13.58 -1.86 -19.64
C ASP A 33 15.01 -2.13 -20.16
N TRP A 34 15.67 -3.13 -19.56
CA TRP A 34 17.07 -3.46 -19.80
C TRP A 34 17.28 -4.98 -20.02
N PRO A 35 16.68 -5.56 -21.08
CA PRO A 35 16.68 -7.01 -21.30
C PRO A 35 18.08 -7.63 -21.45
N GLU A 36 19.07 -6.86 -21.91
CA GLU A 36 20.46 -7.32 -22.07
C GLU A 36 21.11 -7.68 -20.73
N LYS A 37 20.57 -7.17 -19.61
CA LYS A 37 21.03 -7.49 -18.25
C LYS A 37 20.15 -8.53 -17.53
N GLU A 38 19.12 -9.07 -18.17
CA GLU A 38 18.22 -10.05 -17.54
C GLU A 38 18.96 -11.31 -17.04
N HIS A 39 20.10 -11.66 -17.64
CA HIS A 39 20.97 -12.75 -17.17
C HIS A 39 21.61 -12.50 -15.80
N LEU A 40 21.60 -11.25 -15.31
CA LEU A 40 22.03 -10.86 -13.97
C LEU A 40 20.86 -10.77 -12.98
N ALA A 41 19.64 -11.08 -13.42
CA ALA A 41 18.47 -11.03 -12.57
C ALA A 41 18.56 -12.10 -11.47
N HIS A 42 18.09 -11.73 -10.28
CA HIS A 42 17.85 -12.65 -9.19
C HIS A 42 16.35 -12.64 -8.91
N LYS A 43 15.62 -13.61 -9.47
CA LYS A 43 14.15 -13.60 -9.41
C LYS A 43 13.70 -14.01 -8.01
N PRO A 44 12.78 -13.26 -7.38
CA PRO A 44 12.27 -13.64 -6.07
C PRO A 44 11.51 -14.96 -6.16
N ALA A 45 11.74 -15.84 -5.19
CA ALA A 45 10.87 -16.97 -4.92
C ALA A 45 9.86 -16.58 -3.84
N TYR A 46 8.61 -17.03 -4.00
CA TYR A 46 7.56 -16.81 -3.01
C TYR A 46 7.04 -18.14 -2.48
N LYS A 47 6.64 -18.14 -1.22
CA LYS A 47 5.96 -19.25 -0.57
C LYS A 47 4.65 -18.74 0.03
N LYS A 48 3.59 -19.50 -0.23
CA LYS A 48 2.29 -19.27 0.38
C LYS A 48 2.27 -19.71 1.82
N HIS A 49 1.75 -18.86 2.69
CA HIS A 49 1.48 -19.19 4.08
C HIS A 49 0.03 -18.86 4.40
N LEU A 50 -0.69 -19.83 4.95
CA LEU A 50 -2.03 -19.60 5.48
C LEU A 50 -1.93 -18.64 6.66
N ALA A 51 -2.65 -17.52 6.60
CA ALA A 51 -2.68 -16.51 7.63
C ALA A 51 -4.13 -16.26 8.06
N ARG A 52 -4.31 -16.00 9.36
CA ARG A 52 -5.55 -15.46 9.90
C ARG A 52 -5.54 -13.94 9.71
N ILE A 53 -6.51 -13.42 8.98
CA ILE A 53 -6.67 -12.00 8.67
C ILE A 53 -7.92 -11.51 9.41
N GLN A 54 -7.71 -10.68 10.43
CA GLN A 54 -8.74 -10.18 11.34
C GLN A 54 -9.59 -9.11 10.66
N ASN A 55 -10.89 -9.09 10.96
CA ASN A 55 -11.78 -8.03 10.51
C ASN A 55 -11.55 -6.77 11.36
N GLY A 56 -10.93 -5.75 10.77
CA GLY A 56 -10.64 -4.49 11.44
C GLY A 56 -11.88 -3.66 11.76
N ARG A 57 -13.06 -3.92 11.17
CA ARG A 57 -14.30 -3.21 11.53
C ARG A 57 -14.87 -3.65 12.87
N ALA A 58 -14.62 -4.90 13.24
CA ALA A 58 -15.10 -5.48 14.51
C ALA A 58 -14.12 -5.23 15.67
N ASP A 59 -12.93 -4.70 15.40
CA ASP A 59 -11.91 -4.47 16.41
C ASP A 59 -12.20 -3.17 17.19
N PRO A 60 -12.29 -3.20 18.53
CA PRO A 60 -12.46 -2.00 19.33
C PRO A 60 -11.20 -1.10 19.35
N ALA A 61 -10.06 -1.58 18.83
CA ALA A 61 -8.83 -0.82 18.77
C ALA A 61 -8.95 0.37 17.82
N GLN A 62 -8.43 1.52 18.26
CA GLN A 62 -8.23 2.65 17.38
C GLN A 62 -6.93 2.45 16.60
N PHE A 63 -7.05 2.09 15.32
CA PHE A 63 -5.91 2.00 14.40
C PHE A 63 -5.35 3.40 14.15
N THR A 64 -4.09 3.63 14.52
CA THR A 64 -3.39 4.90 14.28
C THR A 64 -2.01 4.68 13.67
N LEU A 65 -1.52 5.67 12.93
CA LEU A 65 -0.21 5.59 12.27
C LEU A 65 0.95 5.31 13.24
N PRO A 66 1.04 5.94 14.44
CA PRO A 66 2.12 5.62 15.38
C PRO A 66 2.00 4.22 15.98
N SER A 67 0.77 3.73 16.19
CA SER A 67 0.53 2.47 16.89
C SER A 67 0.58 1.26 15.96
N HIS A 68 -0.27 1.18 14.94
CA HIS A 68 -0.39 0.00 14.07
C HIS A 68 0.30 0.20 12.71
N GLY A 69 0.67 1.44 12.40
CA GLY A 69 1.16 1.83 11.07
C GLY A 69 0.06 2.25 10.10
N PHE A 70 -1.20 2.01 10.44
CA PHE A 70 -2.35 2.38 9.61
C PHE A 70 -3.53 2.92 10.44
N ALA A 71 -4.45 3.58 9.75
CA ALA A 71 -5.74 4.03 10.24
C ALA A 71 -6.80 3.72 9.17
N PHE A 72 -8.00 3.38 9.62
CA PHE A 72 -9.19 3.21 8.79
C PHE A 72 -10.19 4.30 9.13
N VAL A 73 -10.65 5.03 8.12
CA VAL A 73 -11.36 6.29 8.32
C VAL A 73 -12.50 6.45 7.32
N ASP A 74 -13.56 7.09 7.80
CA ASP A 74 -14.60 7.67 6.94
C ASP A 74 -14.02 8.91 6.26
N HIS A 75 -14.08 8.93 4.92
CA HIS A 75 -13.56 10.01 4.09
C HIS A 75 -14.29 10.10 2.74
N HIS A 76 -15.26 11.00 2.69
CA HIS A 76 -16.00 11.36 1.50
C HIS A 76 -15.17 12.24 0.54
N THR A 77 -15.08 11.83 -0.72
CA THR A 77 -14.41 12.60 -1.77
C THR A 77 -15.40 13.39 -2.62
N LYS A 78 -14.96 14.52 -3.17
CA LYS A 78 -15.70 15.23 -4.22
C LYS A 78 -15.38 14.76 -5.64
N VAL A 79 -14.37 13.91 -5.80
CA VAL A 79 -13.99 13.34 -7.11
C VAL A 79 -15.14 12.52 -7.65
N ARG A 80 -15.49 12.74 -8.92
CA ARG A 80 -16.57 12.01 -9.60
C ARG A 80 -15.96 10.89 -10.44
N ASP A 81 -14.97 11.21 -11.26
CA ASP A 81 -14.26 10.27 -12.12
C ASP A 81 -12.79 10.19 -11.73
N PHE A 82 -12.38 9.04 -11.21
CA PHE A 82 -10.99 8.78 -10.84
C PHE A 82 -10.08 8.52 -12.05
N PHE A 83 -10.66 8.38 -13.25
CA PHE A 83 -9.91 8.26 -14.50
C PHE A 83 -9.67 9.62 -15.19
N ASP A 84 -10.30 10.70 -14.70
CA ASP A 84 -9.98 12.06 -15.10
C ASP A 84 -8.76 12.56 -14.30
N GLU A 85 -7.59 12.59 -14.95
CA GLU A 85 -6.34 13.00 -14.30
C GLU A 85 -6.40 14.45 -13.77
N ASP A 86 -7.11 15.35 -14.46
CA ASP A 86 -7.22 16.75 -14.04
C ASP A 86 -8.12 16.87 -12.80
N GLU A 87 -9.22 16.12 -12.73
CA GLU A 87 -10.07 16.06 -11.53
C GLU A 87 -9.31 15.44 -10.34
N VAL A 88 -8.58 14.33 -10.56
CA VAL A 88 -7.76 13.70 -9.52
C VAL A 88 -6.72 14.69 -8.98
N ARG A 89 -6.01 15.42 -9.86
CA ARG A 89 -4.99 16.38 -9.42
C ARG A 89 -5.57 17.62 -8.75
N SER A 90 -6.66 18.17 -9.27
CA SER A 90 -7.22 19.43 -8.75
C SER A 90 -8.09 19.24 -7.51
N VAL A 91 -8.68 18.06 -7.33
CA VAL A 91 -9.59 17.76 -6.21
C VAL A 91 -8.98 16.75 -5.25
N TYR A 92 -8.55 15.58 -5.73
CA TYR A 92 -8.19 14.47 -4.84
C TYR A 92 -6.83 14.63 -4.16
N TYR A 93 -5.86 15.25 -4.83
CA TYR A 93 -4.54 15.53 -4.24
C TYR A 93 -4.70 16.42 -2.99
N PRO A 94 -5.38 17.59 -3.05
CA PRO A 94 -5.65 18.39 -1.84
C PRO A 94 -6.42 17.66 -0.74
N GLU A 95 -7.44 16.86 -1.10
CA GLU A 95 -8.20 16.06 -0.13
C GLU A 95 -7.30 15.05 0.59
N THR A 96 -6.43 14.37 -0.17
CA THR A 96 -5.48 13.39 0.36
C THR A 96 -4.42 14.06 1.24
N GLU A 97 -3.89 15.22 0.86
CA GLU A 97 -2.93 15.97 1.67
C GLU A 97 -3.52 16.37 3.02
N ALA A 98 -4.77 16.88 3.01
CA ALA A 98 -5.49 17.23 4.23
C ALA A 98 -5.77 16.00 5.12
N LEU A 99 -6.17 14.88 4.52
CA LEU A 99 -6.41 13.63 5.24
C LEU A 99 -5.13 13.12 5.92
N ILE A 100 -4.03 13.02 5.16
CA ILE A 100 -2.74 12.60 5.71
C ILE A 100 -2.27 13.55 6.80
N ALA A 101 -2.42 14.88 6.62
CA ALA A 101 -2.06 15.86 7.62
C ALA A 101 -2.81 15.62 8.94
N ALA A 102 -4.12 15.35 8.88
CA ALA A 102 -4.96 15.09 10.06
C ALA A 102 -4.52 13.86 10.87
N HIS A 103 -3.96 12.83 10.21
CA HIS A 103 -3.55 11.58 10.87
C HIS A 103 -2.04 11.46 11.14
N SER A 104 -1.22 12.36 10.58
CA SER A 104 0.25 12.33 10.71
C SER A 104 0.77 12.66 12.12
N GLY A 105 -0.06 13.29 12.96
CA GLY A 105 0.35 13.68 14.31
C GLY A 105 1.25 14.92 14.35
N GLY A 106 1.07 15.86 13.42
CA GLY A 106 1.75 17.16 13.44
C GLY A 106 2.60 17.47 12.20
N ALA A 107 2.21 17.01 11.01
CA ALA A 107 2.89 17.41 9.78
C ALA A 107 2.83 18.93 9.56
N ASN A 108 3.98 19.50 9.21
CA ASN A 108 4.11 20.89 8.76
C ASN A 108 3.83 21.03 7.27
N ARG A 109 4.08 19.96 6.51
CA ARG A 109 3.81 19.90 5.07
C ARG A 109 3.56 18.46 4.63
N VAL A 110 2.55 18.30 3.77
CA VAL A 110 2.29 17.07 3.03
C VAL A 110 2.40 17.40 1.55
N LEU A 111 3.06 16.53 0.78
CA LEU A 111 3.19 16.66 -0.67
C LEU A 111 2.84 15.33 -1.32
N VAL A 112 1.68 15.23 -1.96
CA VAL A 112 1.32 14.07 -2.79
C VAL A 112 2.12 14.14 -4.09
N PHE A 113 2.95 13.12 -4.33
CA PHE A 113 3.87 13.13 -5.48
C PHE A 113 3.44 12.19 -6.61
N ASP A 114 2.73 11.11 -6.32
CA ASP A 114 2.13 10.25 -7.34
C ASP A 114 0.89 9.52 -6.84
N HIS A 115 0.19 8.89 -7.78
CA HIS A 115 -0.89 7.97 -7.50
C HIS A 115 -0.83 6.76 -8.44
N THR A 116 -1.58 5.71 -8.11
CA THR A 116 -1.71 4.52 -8.94
C THR A 116 -3.14 4.03 -8.92
N LEU A 117 -3.76 3.98 -10.11
CA LEU A 117 -5.03 3.31 -10.33
C LEU A 117 -4.78 1.82 -10.57
N ARG A 118 -5.67 0.98 -10.01
CA ARG A 118 -5.66 -0.47 -10.21
C ARG A 118 -7.06 -0.95 -10.55
N THR A 119 -7.20 -1.63 -11.70
CA THR A 119 -8.41 -2.35 -12.13
C THR A 119 -8.01 -3.68 -12.78
N ALA A 120 -8.81 -4.73 -12.58
CA ALA A 120 -8.63 -6.00 -13.30
C ALA A 120 -9.26 -5.98 -14.71
N GLU A 121 -9.97 -4.90 -15.09
CA GLU A 121 -10.58 -4.75 -16.41
C GLU A 121 -9.53 -4.62 -17.52
N GLN A 122 -9.48 -5.62 -18.41
CA GLN A 122 -8.45 -5.73 -19.45
C GLN A 122 -8.48 -4.57 -20.45
N ALA A 123 -9.66 -4.04 -20.78
CA ALA A 123 -9.81 -2.93 -21.71
C ALA A 123 -9.10 -1.66 -21.20
N ARG A 124 -9.27 -1.34 -19.92
CA ARG A 124 -8.63 -0.19 -19.27
C ARG A 124 -7.13 -0.40 -19.02
N GLN A 125 -6.67 -1.65 -18.88
CA GLN A 125 -5.23 -1.95 -18.75
C GLN A 125 -4.42 -1.70 -20.04
N GLN A 126 -5.06 -1.81 -21.21
CA GLN A 126 -4.40 -1.60 -22.50
C GLN A 126 -4.42 -0.13 -22.94
N ALA A 127 -5.45 0.63 -22.52
CA ALA A 127 -5.62 2.04 -22.86
C ALA A 127 -4.90 2.98 -21.88
N ASP A 128 -4.95 2.68 -20.59
CA ASP A 128 -4.44 3.51 -19.51
C ASP A 128 -3.37 2.74 -18.71
N ARG A 129 -2.42 3.44 -18.08
CA ARG A 129 -1.30 2.86 -17.32
C ARG A 129 -1.74 2.16 -16.01
N VAL A 130 -2.79 1.34 -16.06
CA VAL A 130 -3.46 0.73 -14.91
C VAL A 130 -2.81 -0.61 -14.55
N ARG A 131 -2.58 -0.84 -13.25
CA ARG A 131 -1.87 -2.03 -12.74
C ARG A 131 -2.83 -3.01 -12.07
N LYS A 132 -2.48 -4.30 -12.07
CA LYS A 132 -3.18 -5.32 -11.28
C LYS A 132 -2.88 -5.18 -9.77
N ALA A 133 -3.70 -5.82 -8.94
CA ALA A 133 -3.41 -6.00 -7.52
C ALA A 133 -2.05 -6.72 -7.32
N VAL A 134 -1.37 -6.41 -6.22
CA VAL A 134 -0.11 -7.08 -5.83
C VAL A 134 -0.44 -8.06 -4.71
N TYR A 135 -0.15 -9.34 -4.95
CA TYR A 135 -0.42 -10.44 -4.01
C TYR A 135 0.78 -10.85 -3.17
N SER A 136 1.97 -10.32 -3.51
CA SER A 136 3.17 -10.51 -2.71
C SER A 136 3.17 -9.57 -1.52
N VAL A 137 3.47 -10.07 -0.33
CA VAL A 137 3.62 -9.24 0.87
C VAL A 137 4.80 -8.28 0.70
N HIS A 138 4.52 -6.98 0.80
CA HIS A 138 5.52 -5.94 0.54
C HIS A 138 5.31 -4.67 1.38
N ASN A 139 6.34 -3.83 1.39
CA ASN A 139 6.31 -2.43 1.78
C ASN A 139 7.01 -1.62 0.67
N ASP A 140 6.41 -0.51 0.25
CA ASP A 140 6.80 0.17 -1.00
C ASP A 140 8.14 0.90 -0.95
N TYR A 141 8.67 1.18 0.23
CA TYR A 141 9.90 1.95 0.38
C TYR A 141 10.89 1.28 1.30
N THR A 142 12.16 1.59 1.06
CA THR A 142 13.29 1.14 1.84
C THR A 142 14.06 2.35 2.39
N GLU A 143 15.00 2.07 3.28
CA GLU A 143 15.97 3.07 3.75
C GLU A 143 16.75 3.74 2.60
N ARG A 144 16.85 3.08 1.44
CA ARG A 144 17.51 3.63 0.25
C ARG A 144 16.53 4.39 -0.64
N SER A 145 15.35 3.84 -0.91
CA SER A 145 14.42 4.42 -1.88
C SER A 145 13.60 5.59 -1.34
N ALA A 146 13.33 5.64 -0.03
CA ALA A 146 12.60 6.76 0.57
C ALA A 146 13.34 8.11 0.46
N PRO A 147 14.64 8.23 0.83
CA PRO A 147 15.38 9.47 0.65
C PRO A 147 15.49 9.89 -0.82
N GLN A 148 15.52 8.93 -1.74
CA GLN A 148 15.56 9.22 -3.17
C GLN A 148 14.27 9.93 -3.62
N ARG A 149 13.09 9.53 -3.12
CA ARG A 149 11.84 10.23 -3.43
C ARG A 149 11.84 11.69 -2.97
N VAL A 150 12.46 12.00 -1.83
CA VAL A 150 12.62 13.40 -1.40
C VAL A 150 13.41 14.19 -2.43
N ARG A 151 14.52 13.64 -2.93
CA ARG A 151 15.34 14.27 -3.98
C ARG A 151 14.67 14.33 -5.35
N ASP A 152 13.80 13.38 -5.65
CA ASP A 152 13.10 13.33 -6.94
C ASP A 152 11.99 14.38 -7.05
N PHE A 153 11.40 14.80 -5.93
CA PHE A 153 10.20 15.63 -5.89
C PHE A 153 10.36 17.00 -5.23
N LEU A 154 11.55 17.30 -4.68
CA LEU A 154 11.89 18.63 -4.17
C LEU A 154 13.08 19.22 -4.94
N PRO A 155 13.20 20.57 -4.99
CA PRO A 155 14.44 21.22 -5.39
C PRO A 155 15.63 20.72 -4.57
N GLU A 156 16.82 20.71 -5.16
CA GLU A 156 18.02 20.08 -4.56
C GLU A 156 18.37 20.64 -3.16
N ASP A 157 18.36 21.95 -3.01
CA ASP A 157 18.64 22.62 -1.74
C ASP A 157 17.59 22.32 -0.66
N GLU A 158 16.31 22.29 -1.06
CA GLU A 158 15.20 21.94 -0.20
C GLU A 158 15.24 20.46 0.22
N ALA A 159 15.55 19.55 -0.71
CA ALA A 159 15.67 18.13 -0.45
C ALA A 159 16.75 17.83 0.59
N GLU A 160 17.95 18.41 0.43
CA GLU A 160 19.05 18.21 1.38
C GLU A 160 18.79 18.86 2.74
N ALA A 161 17.97 19.91 2.81
CA ALA A 161 17.49 20.46 4.07
C ALA A 161 16.45 19.54 4.74
N ALA A 162 15.50 19.02 3.97
CA ALA A 162 14.44 18.14 4.45
C ALA A 162 14.98 16.81 4.99
N LEU A 163 15.97 16.22 4.31
CA LEU A 163 16.61 14.95 4.70
C LEU A 163 17.40 15.02 6.03
N LYS A 164 17.68 16.23 6.54
CA LYS A 164 18.31 16.43 7.87
C LYS A 164 17.29 16.45 9.01
N ARG A 165 16.00 16.39 8.69
CA ARG A 165 14.89 16.42 9.64
C ARG A 165 14.06 15.16 9.51
N ARG A 166 13.11 14.99 10.42
CA ARG A 166 12.15 13.90 10.34
C ARG A 166 11.27 14.07 9.11
N TYR A 167 11.13 13.00 8.33
CA TYR A 167 10.10 12.89 7.31
C TYR A 167 9.56 11.45 7.26
N ALA A 168 8.38 11.32 6.68
CA ALA A 168 7.72 10.04 6.47
C ALA A 168 7.19 9.94 5.04
N ILE A 169 6.89 8.71 4.62
CA ILE A 169 6.07 8.44 3.45
C ILE A 169 4.79 7.78 3.94
N ILE A 170 3.68 8.49 3.75
CA ILE A 170 2.34 8.03 4.11
C ILE A 170 1.52 7.91 2.83
N GLN A 171 0.75 6.84 2.76
CA GLN A 171 -0.11 6.52 1.65
C GLN A 171 -1.57 6.56 2.05
N THR A 172 -2.43 6.74 1.05
CA THR A 172 -3.85 6.42 1.17
C THR A 172 -4.24 5.37 0.15
N TRP A 173 -5.17 4.50 0.51
CA TRP A 173 -5.79 3.55 -0.39
C TRP A 173 -7.31 3.62 -0.24
N ARG A 174 -8.03 3.62 -1.37
CA ARG A 174 -9.50 3.55 -1.35
C ARG A 174 -10.07 2.83 -2.55
N SER A 175 -11.32 2.38 -2.38
CA SER A 175 -12.17 1.97 -3.50
C SER A 175 -12.53 3.17 -4.37
N ILE A 176 -12.51 2.98 -5.69
CA ILE A 176 -13.15 3.92 -6.64
C ILE A 176 -14.44 3.35 -7.23
N ALA A 177 -14.68 2.05 -7.06
CA ALA A 177 -15.98 1.42 -7.21
C ALA A 177 -16.85 1.62 -5.94
N PRO A 178 -18.17 1.35 -5.98
CA PRO A 178 -19.03 1.47 -4.81
C PRO A 178 -18.53 0.66 -3.60
N CYS A 179 -18.00 -0.54 -3.83
CA CYS A 179 -17.55 -1.47 -2.79
C CYS A 179 -16.41 -2.37 -3.29
N VAL A 180 -15.53 -2.79 -2.38
CA VAL A 180 -14.51 -3.82 -2.61
C VAL A 180 -15.10 -5.19 -2.31
N GLU A 181 -15.46 -5.92 -3.37
CA GLU A 181 -16.08 -7.26 -3.26
C GLU A 181 -15.07 -8.40 -3.45
N ARG A 182 -13.91 -8.12 -4.04
CA ARG A 182 -12.83 -9.09 -4.25
C ARG A 182 -11.45 -8.45 -4.14
N ASP A 183 -10.45 -9.30 -4.01
CA ASP A 183 -9.04 -8.94 -3.90
C ASP A 183 -8.78 -7.85 -2.84
N PRO A 184 -9.39 -7.90 -1.63
CA PRO A 184 -9.26 -6.83 -0.63
C PRO A 184 -7.81 -6.61 -0.20
N LEU A 185 -7.55 -5.43 0.40
CA LEU A 185 -6.25 -5.09 0.95
C LEU A 185 -6.14 -5.57 2.40
N ALA A 186 -5.11 -6.38 2.68
CA ALA A 186 -4.68 -6.71 4.03
C ALA A 186 -3.50 -5.82 4.45
N LEU A 187 -3.55 -5.34 5.69
CA LEU A 187 -2.50 -4.55 6.34
C LEU A 187 -1.97 -5.32 7.56
N CYS A 188 -0.64 -5.41 7.68
CA CYS A 188 -0.01 -6.00 8.85
C CYS A 188 0.09 -4.95 9.96
N ASP A 189 -0.22 -5.32 11.20
CA ASP A 189 0.12 -4.51 12.36
C ASP A 189 1.64 -4.38 12.45
N GLY A 190 2.14 -3.18 12.19
CA GLY A 190 3.58 -2.94 12.09
C GLY A 190 4.34 -3.19 13.39
N ARG A 191 3.68 -3.27 14.55
CA ARG A 191 4.30 -3.68 15.83
C ARG A 191 4.69 -5.14 15.86
N THR A 192 4.09 -5.94 14.96
CA THR A 192 4.30 -7.39 14.87
C THR A 192 5.28 -7.78 13.77
N ILE A 193 5.73 -6.81 12.98
CA ILE A 193 6.81 -6.99 12.00
C ILE A 193 8.14 -6.86 12.75
N PRO A 194 9.00 -7.89 12.77
CA PRO A 194 10.32 -7.79 13.39
C PRO A 194 11.22 -6.84 12.60
N GLU A 195 12.36 -6.43 13.17
CA GLU A 195 13.34 -5.56 12.48
C GLU A 195 14.02 -6.28 11.28
N GLU A 196 13.95 -7.60 11.25
CA GLU A 196 14.46 -8.47 10.18
C GLU A 196 13.34 -8.91 9.20
N GLY A 197 13.72 -9.57 8.10
CA GLY A 197 12.76 -10.07 7.11
C GLY A 197 12.30 -9.04 6.07
N PHE A 198 12.87 -7.84 6.08
CA PHE A 198 12.74 -6.85 5.02
C PHE A 198 13.74 -7.13 3.89
N ILE A 199 13.30 -7.85 2.85
CA ILE A 199 14.16 -8.25 1.73
C ILE A 199 14.10 -7.19 0.63
N PRO A 200 15.21 -6.53 0.28
CA PRO A 200 15.21 -5.56 -0.81
C PRO A 200 14.87 -6.24 -2.13
N TYR A 201 13.91 -5.68 -2.86
CA TYR A 201 13.61 -6.05 -4.24
C TYR A 201 13.87 -4.89 -5.17
N GLU A 202 14.93 -5.02 -5.97
CA GLU A 202 15.33 -4.01 -6.92
C GLU A 202 14.62 -4.18 -8.27
N ARG A 203 14.07 -3.06 -8.76
CA ARG A 203 13.60 -2.90 -10.13
C ARG A 203 14.60 -2.01 -10.86
N ARG A 204 15.48 -2.62 -11.63
CA ARG A 204 16.54 -1.93 -12.38
C ARG A 204 16.02 -1.49 -13.75
N TYR A 205 16.15 -0.20 -13.99
CA TYR A 205 15.94 0.44 -15.28
C TYR A 205 17.29 0.92 -15.80
N ARG A 206 17.39 1.28 -17.08
CA ARG A 206 18.65 1.76 -17.67
C ARG A 206 19.25 2.98 -16.96
N TYR A 207 18.40 3.85 -16.41
CA TYR A 207 18.78 5.15 -15.86
C TYR A 207 18.46 5.31 -14.37
N ARG A 208 17.86 4.30 -13.73
CA ARG A 208 17.54 4.34 -12.30
C ARG A 208 17.31 2.95 -11.72
N THR A 209 17.42 2.84 -10.40
CA THR A 209 16.99 1.67 -9.65
C THR A 209 15.84 2.07 -8.73
N GLY A 210 14.68 1.43 -8.87
CA GLY A 210 13.65 1.45 -7.84
C GLY A 210 13.88 0.31 -6.86
N GLU A 211 13.45 0.46 -5.62
CA GLU A 211 13.57 -0.56 -4.59
C GLU A 211 12.39 -0.52 -3.63
N THR A 212 11.83 -1.69 -3.35
CA THR A 212 10.79 -1.93 -2.34
C THR A 212 11.28 -3.00 -1.37
N TYR A 213 10.67 -3.12 -0.20
CA TYR A 213 10.85 -4.32 0.62
C TYR A 213 9.78 -5.35 0.27
N HIS A 214 10.19 -6.60 0.10
CA HIS A 214 9.31 -7.75 0.22
C HIS A 214 9.55 -8.40 1.56
N ILE A 215 8.48 -8.87 2.21
CA ILE A 215 8.55 -9.30 3.59
C ILE A 215 8.60 -10.82 3.63
N SER A 216 9.58 -11.37 4.36
CA SER A 216 9.67 -12.82 4.61
C SER A 216 8.66 -13.24 5.68
N TYR A 217 8.30 -14.52 5.70
CA TYR A 217 7.28 -15.00 6.64
C TYR A 217 7.76 -14.92 8.09
N ASN A 218 6.91 -14.39 8.97
CA ASN A 218 7.05 -14.49 10.42
C ASN A 218 5.68 -14.86 11.04
N PRO A 219 5.62 -15.89 11.92
CA PRO A 219 4.37 -16.28 12.57
C PRO A 219 3.79 -15.23 13.53
N ALA A 220 4.57 -14.21 13.91
CA ALA A 220 4.09 -13.12 14.75
C ALA A 220 3.21 -12.12 13.99
N HIS A 221 3.30 -12.06 12.64
CA HIS A 221 2.53 -11.13 11.83
C HIS A 221 1.03 -11.23 12.12
N ARG A 222 0.42 -10.08 12.44
CA ARG A 222 -1.03 -9.96 12.61
C ARG A 222 -1.60 -9.12 11.48
N TRP A 223 -2.55 -9.70 10.76
CA TRP A 223 -3.14 -9.08 9.58
C TRP A 223 -4.55 -8.60 9.86
N PHE A 224 -4.87 -7.45 9.27
CA PHE A 224 -6.19 -6.84 9.31
C PHE A 224 -6.69 -6.56 7.90
N TRP A 225 -7.98 -6.74 7.69
CA TRP A 225 -8.67 -6.29 6.49
C TRP A 225 -10.01 -5.66 6.87
N PHE A 226 -10.58 -4.88 5.96
CA PHE A 226 -11.83 -4.17 6.18
C PHE A 226 -12.85 -4.64 5.14
N PRO A 227 -13.75 -5.59 5.49
CA PRO A 227 -14.70 -6.16 4.55
C PRO A 227 -15.58 -5.10 3.91
N GLN A 228 -15.88 -5.26 2.63
CA GLN A 228 -16.80 -4.38 1.91
C GLN A 228 -16.45 -2.89 2.08
N MET A 229 -15.17 -2.57 2.00
CA MET A 229 -14.72 -1.19 2.06
C MET A 229 -15.34 -0.40 0.90
N THR A 230 -16.06 0.66 1.23
CA THR A 230 -16.81 1.48 0.28
C THR A 230 -15.94 2.55 -0.33
N ARG A 231 -16.48 3.25 -1.34
CA ARG A 231 -15.84 4.46 -1.89
C ARG A 231 -15.64 5.52 -0.81
N ASP A 232 -16.53 5.64 0.17
CA ASP A 232 -16.50 6.72 1.17
C ASP A 232 -15.55 6.44 2.35
N GLU A 233 -14.75 5.39 2.25
CA GLU A 233 -13.78 5.02 3.27
C GLU A 233 -12.36 5.08 2.69
N ALA A 234 -11.38 5.32 3.56
CA ALA A 234 -9.97 5.31 3.19
C ALA A 234 -9.14 4.56 4.23
N LEU A 235 -8.09 3.91 3.74
CA LEU A 235 -6.98 3.45 4.56
C LEU A 235 -5.87 4.49 4.45
N VAL A 236 -5.34 4.94 5.58
CA VAL A 236 -4.15 5.80 5.66
C VAL A 236 -3.06 4.98 6.32
N PHE A 237 -1.92 4.78 5.68
CA PHE A 237 -0.88 3.91 6.22
C PHE A 237 0.52 4.38 5.90
N LYS A 238 1.42 4.14 6.84
CA LYS A 238 2.82 4.55 6.77
C LYS A 238 3.65 3.45 6.13
N VAL A 239 4.44 3.81 5.14
CA VAL A 239 5.37 2.91 4.45
C VAL A 239 6.84 3.29 4.66
N PHE A 240 7.08 4.42 5.33
CA PHE A 240 8.40 4.84 5.79
C PHE A 240 8.28 5.94 6.88
N ASP A 241 9.11 5.90 7.92
CA ASP A 241 9.39 7.03 8.83
C ASP A 241 10.90 7.03 9.13
N THR A 242 11.54 8.19 9.10
CA THR A 242 12.92 8.30 9.58
C THR A 242 13.03 8.16 11.10
N ASP A 243 11.96 8.48 11.83
CA ASP A 243 11.99 8.48 13.30
C ASP A 243 11.46 7.17 13.87
N ALA A 244 12.37 6.31 14.30
CA ALA A 244 12.03 5.05 14.97
C ALA A 244 11.39 5.24 16.35
N SER A 245 11.55 6.40 16.99
CA SER A 245 10.91 6.69 18.28
C SER A 245 9.44 7.10 18.13
N ALA A 246 9.01 7.44 16.91
CA ALA A 246 7.63 7.83 16.62
C ALA A 246 6.67 6.65 16.35
N GLY A 247 7.10 5.43 16.70
CA GLY A 247 6.31 4.20 16.57
C GLY A 247 6.57 3.44 15.28
N VAL A 248 5.53 2.86 14.70
CA VAL A 248 5.65 2.02 13.49
C VAL A 248 6.20 2.84 12.31
N ARG A 249 7.24 2.30 11.66
CA ARG A 249 7.92 2.92 10.49
C ARG A 249 7.46 2.35 9.16
N PHE A 250 7.10 1.08 9.14
CA PHE A 250 6.77 0.29 7.94
C PHE A 250 5.48 -0.49 8.18
N THR A 251 4.62 -0.55 7.16
CA THR A 251 3.35 -1.29 7.21
C THR A 251 3.28 -2.21 6.01
N ALA A 252 3.59 -3.48 6.23
CA ALA A 252 3.48 -4.49 5.18
C ALA A 252 2.02 -4.63 4.75
N HIS A 253 1.80 -4.78 3.45
CA HIS A 253 0.46 -4.92 2.89
C HIS A 253 0.46 -5.81 1.66
N THR A 254 -0.72 -6.32 1.33
CA THR A 254 -0.94 -7.20 0.18
C THR A 254 -2.41 -7.27 -0.18
N ALA A 255 -2.72 -7.50 -1.46
CA ALA A 255 -4.01 -8.06 -1.82
C ALA A 255 -4.05 -9.55 -1.45
N PHE A 256 -5.23 -10.10 -1.21
CA PHE A 256 -5.40 -11.53 -0.99
C PHE A 256 -6.72 -12.03 -1.58
N ASP A 257 -6.79 -13.33 -1.85
CA ASP A 257 -8.03 -13.98 -2.28
C ASP A 257 -8.87 -14.29 -1.03
N ASP A 258 -9.93 -13.52 -0.79
CA ASP A 258 -10.87 -13.79 0.30
C ASP A 258 -11.70 -15.04 -0.05
N PRO A 259 -11.67 -16.12 0.77
CA PRO A 259 -12.41 -17.34 0.51
C PRO A 259 -13.93 -17.15 0.47
N ASN A 260 -14.44 -16.02 0.98
CA ASN A 260 -15.86 -15.68 0.97
C ASN A 260 -16.28 -14.86 -0.25
N THR A 261 -15.36 -14.51 -1.15
CA THR A 261 -15.65 -13.76 -2.38
C THR A 261 -16.72 -14.48 -3.20
N ALA A 262 -17.80 -13.77 -3.52
CA ALA A 262 -18.87 -14.33 -4.36
C ALA A 262 -18.35 -14.64 -5.78
N PRO A 263 -18.87 -15.70 -6.46
CA PRO A 263 -18.42 -16.05 -7.81
C PRO A 263 -18.62 -14.93 -8.84
N ASP A 264 -19.61 -14.07 -8.64
CA ASP A 264 -19.97 -12.92 -9.47
C ASP A 264 -19.50 -11.57 -8.89
N ALA A 265 -18.64 -11.59 -7.87
CA ALA A 265 -18.11 -10.39 -7.23
C ALA A 265 -17.50 -9.41 -8.24
N ALA A 266 -17.86 -8.14 -8.09
CA ALA A 266 -17.38 -7.06 -8.93
C ALA A 266 -15.84 -6.96 -8.91
N ILE A 267 -15.26 -6.56 -10.04
CA ILE A 267 -13.82 -6.35 -10.13
C ILE A 267 -13.40 -5.21 -9.20
N ARG A 268 -12.33 -5.42 -8.43
CA ARG A 268 -11.74 -4.37 -7.61
C ARG A 268 -11.21 -3.24 -8.47
N GLU A 269 -11.71 -2.03 -8.22
CA GLU A 269 -11.15 -0.78 -8.72
C GLU A 269 -10.72 0.09 -7.53
N SER A 270 -9.45 0.46 -7.50
CA SER A 270 -8.87 1.21 -6.37
C SER A 270 -7.87 2.25 -6.82
N ILE A 271 -7.70 3.29 -6.01
CA ILE A 271 -6.62 4.27 -6.13
C ILE A 271 -5.74 4.23 -4.88
N GLU A 272 -4.43 4.33 -5.10
CA GLU A 272 -3.42 4.47 -4.06
C GLU A 272 -2.67 5.78 -4.29
N MET A 273 -2.58 6.63 -3.26
CA MET A 273 -1.85 7.90 -3.29
C MET A 273 -0.60 7.78 -2.42
N ARG A 274 0.52 8.38 -2.83
CA ARG A 274 1.71 8.49 -1.96
C ARG A 274 2.10 9.94 -1.72
N ALA A 275 2.41 10.25 -0.47
CA ALA A 275 2.83 11.56 -0.06
C ALA A 275 4.12 11.55 0.76
N LEU A 276 4.94 12.56 0.56
CA LEU A 276 6.01 12.95 1.48
C LEU A 276 5.39 13.78 2.61
N VAL A 277 5.77 13.49 3.84
CA VAL A 277 5.26 14.17 5.04
C VAL A 277 6.45 14.70 5.84
N PHE A 278 6.48 16.00 6.09
CA PHE A 278 7.56 16.70 6.78
C PHE A 278 7.08 17.29 8.11
N TYR A 279 7.95 17.24 9.13
CA TYR A 279 7.67 17.67 10.50
C TYR A 279 8.60 18.81 10.95
#